data_AF-A0A1Q9NXE8-F1
#
_entry.id   AF-A0A1Q9NXE8-F1
#
_cell.length_a   1.000
_cell.length_b   1.000
_cell.length_c   1.000
_cell.angle_alpha   90.00
_cell.angle_beta   90.00
_cell.angle_gamma   90.00
#
_symmetry.space_group_name_H-M   'P 1'
#
loop_
_entity.id
_entity.type
_entity.pdbx_description
1 polymer ?
#
loop_
_entity_poly.entity_id
_entity_poly.type
_entity_poly.pdbx_seq_one_letter_code
_entity_poly.pdbx_strand_id
1 'polypeptide(L)'
;MRLLPQWHGQAFDIEYLYKVKKENAILNSNNQLAIDLGLANFATCVSSNNVSTTESAFILEGRGLKSYNRWWNKAKANNQSIIDKQQRKRIGRKESHLLQKRRSIIRNYTFQAVNYIIKH
;
A
#
# COMPACT_ATOMS: atom_id res chain seq x y z
N MET A 1 -17.58 -15.87 5.95
CA MET A 1 -17.18 -15.32 4.63
C MET A 1 -18.25 -14.36 4.17
N ARG A 2 -17.90 -13.17 3.69
CA ARG A 2 -18.84 -12.20 3.11
C ARG A 2 -18.41 -11.87 1.68
N LEU A 3 -19.38 -11.77 0.77
CA LEU A 3 -19.17 -11.26 -0.58
C LEU A 3 -19.61 -9.80 -0.61
N LEU A 4 -18.69 -8.90 -0.92
CA LEU A 4 -18.95 -7.48 -1.00
C LEU A 4 -19.04 -7.07 -2.48
N PRO A 5 -20.25 -6.78 -3.01
CA PRO A 5 -20.40 -6.36 -4.39
C PRO A 5 -19.69 -5.02 -4.61
N GLN A 6 -18.87 -4.98 -5.64
CA GLN A 6 -18.16 -3.79 -6.11
C GLN A 6 -18.74 -3.36 -7.46
N TRP A 7 -18.71 -2.06 -7.73
CA TRP A 7 -19.09 -1.47 -9.02
C TRP A 7 -20.45 -1.97 -9.55
N HIS A 8 -21.48 -1.94 -8.69
CA HIS A 8 -22.83 -2.42 -9.01
C HIS A 8 -22.88 -3.92 -9.42
N GLY A 9 -22.08 -4.76 -8.76
CA GLY A 9 -22.08 -6.21 -8.99
C GLY A 9 -21.19 -6.67 -10.14
N GLN A 10 -20.34 -5.80 -10.68
CA GLN A 10 -19.38 -6.16 -11.74
C GLN A 10 -18.12 -6.83 -11.20
N ALA A 11 -17.87 -6.73 -9.90
CA ALA A 11 -16.85 -7.50 -9.20
C ALA A 11 -17.26 -7.75 -7.75
N PHE A 12 -16.53 -8.64 -7.07
CA PHE A 12 -16.78 -8.98 -5.68
C PHE A 12 -15.45 -9.03 -4.92
N ASP A 13 -15.38 -8.33 -3.80
CA ASP A 13 -14.33 -8.55 -2.80
C ASP A 13 -14.81 -9.67 -1.86
N ILE A 14 -13.95 -10.65 -1.57
CA ILE A 14 -14.24 -11.72 -0.61
C ILE A 14 -13.60 -11.36 0.73
N GLU A 15 -14.41 -11.27 1.78
CA GLU A 15 -13.97 -11.01 3.15
C GLU A 15 -14.03 -12.28 4.01
N TYR A 16 -12.88 -12.68 4.55
CA TYR A 16 -12.75 -13.75 5.53
C TYR A 16 -12.59 -13.16 6.92
N LEU A 17 -13.61 -13.35 7.77
CA LEU A 17 -13.52 -13.09 9.20
C LEU A 17 -13.15 -14.40 9.89
N TYR A 18 -11.97 -14.46 10.49
CA TYR A 18 -11.50 -15.59 11.27
C TYR A 18 -10.90 -15.10 12.58
N LYS A 19 -11.06 -15.90 13.64
CA LYS A 19 -10.41 -15.63 14.92
C LYS A 19 -8.97 -16.09 14.83
N VAL A 20 -8.05 -15.18 15.09
CA VAL A 20 -6.61 -15.49 15.20
C VAL A 20 -6.28 -15.61 16.68
N LYS A 21 -5.64 -16.71 17.08
CA LYS A 21 -5.02 -16.79 18.40
C LYS A 21 -3.86 -15.80 18.41
N LYS A 22 -3.91 -14.81 19.30
CA LYS A 22 -2.75 -13.95 19.55
C LYS A 22 -1.66 -14.82 20.17
N GLU A 23 -0.55 -14.96 19.48
CA GLU A 23 0.66 -15.52 20.08
C GLU A 23 1.34 -14.40 20.88
N ASN A 24 1.73 -14.72 22.11
CA ASN A 24 2.56 -13.81 22.90
C ASN A 24 3.99 -13.93 22.37
N ALA A 25 4.45 -12.92 21.65
CA ALA A 25 5.86 -12.82 21.31
C ALA A 25 6.66 -12.45 22.57
N ILE A 26 7.76 -13.17 22.82
CA ILE A 26 8.75 -12.75 23.83
C ILE A 26 9.52 -11.59 23.20
N LEU A 27 9.24 -10.36 23.66
CA LEU A 27 9.85 -9.13 23.15
C LEU A 27 10.88 -8.59 24.14
N ASN A 28 11.99 -8.06 23.62
CA ASN A 28 12.96 -7.32 24.42
C ASN A 28 12.56 -5.83 24.46
N SER A 29 12.20 -5.33 25.65
CA SER A 29 11.77 -3.94 25.85
C SER A 29 12.87 -2.88 25.60
N ASN A 30 14.13 -3.30 25.55
CA ASN A 30 15.26 -2.40 25.27
C ASN A 30 15.49 -2.20 23.76
N ASN A 31 14.89 -3.05 22.92
CA ASN A 31 14.96 -2.93 21.47
C ASN A 31 13.83 -2.04 20.97
N GLN A 32 14.18 -1.05 20.18
CA GLN A 32 13.27 -0.04 19.66
C GLN A 32 13.54 0.14 18.16
N LEU A 33 12.47 0.28 17.38
CA LEU A 33 12.52 0.57 15.96
C LEU A 33 11.78 1.86 15.68
N ALA A 34 12.52 2.90 15.27
CA ALA A 34 11.94 4.13 14.75
C ALA A 34 11.67 3.99 13.25
N ILE A 35 10.51 4.46 12.79
CA ILE A 35 10.09 4.40 11.39
C ILE A 35 9.62 5.78 10.96
N ASP A 36 10.31 6.39 10.00
CA ASP A 36 9.91 7.62 9.34
C ASP A 36 9.39 7.32 7.93
N LEU A 37 8.13 7.68 7.65
CA LEU A 37 7.48 7.39 6.37
C LEU A 37 7.65 8.55 5.39
N GLY A 38 7.92 8.24 4.12
CA GLY A 38 8.14 9.26 3.10
C GLY A 38 7.72 8.85 1.69
N LEU A 39 7.93 9.77 0.75
CA LEU A 39 7.59 9.56 -0.68
C LEU A 39 8.77 9.05 -1.50
N ALA A 40 9.98 9.58 -1.27
CA ALA A 40 11.18 9.13 -1.98
C ALA A 40 11.79 7.90 -1.30
N ASN A 41 11.86 7.95 0.03
CA ASN A 41 12.10 6.82 0.90
C ASN A 41 10.74 6.45 1.47
N PHE A 42 10.20 5.29 1.08
CA PHE A 42 8.91 4.83 1.58
C PHE A 42 8.91 4.73 3.10
N ALA A 43 10.00 4.18 3.64
CA ALA A 43 10.28 4.16 5.06
C ALA A 43 11.80 4.31 5.28
N THR A 44 12.19 5.12 6.25
CA THR A 44 13.53 5.15 6.83
C THR A 44 13.41 4.56 8.22
N CYS A 45 14.14 3.49 8.48
CA CYS A 45 14.02 2.72 9.70
C CYS A 45 15.34 2.75 10.47
N VAL A 46 15.28 2.95 11.78
CA VAL A 46 16.46 2.98 12.67
C VAL A 46 16.19 2.13 13.91
N SER A 47 17.12 1.21 14.21
CA SER A 47 17.04 0.20 15.25
C SER A 47 18.02 0.53 16.39
N SER A 48 17.57 0.46 17.64
CA SER A 48 18.43 0.69 18.83
C SER A 48 19.34 -0.50 19.16
N ASN A 49 19.13 -1.64 18.50
CA ASN A 49 19.70 -2.93 18.86
C ASN A 49 21.19 -3.04 18.48
N ASN A 50 21.67 -2.17 17.58
CA ASN A 50 22.94 -2.32 16.86
C ASN A 50 23.67 -0.98 16.60
N VAL A 51 23.66 -0.06 17.57
CA VAL A 51 24.20 1.32 17.46
C VAL A 51 25.67 1.39 16.99
N SER A 52 26.44 0.31 17.16
CA SER A 52 27.85 0.21 16.76
C SER A 52 28.09 -0.27 15.30
N THR A 53 27.04 -0.56 14.52
CA THR A 53 27.18 -1.13 13.16
C THR A 53 26.28 -0.42 12.14
N THR A 54 26.69 -0.48 10.86
CA THR A 54 25.97 0.05 9.70
C THR A 54 24.58 -0.58 9.49
N GLU A 55 24.28 -1.69 10.19
CA GLU A 55 22.98 -2.40 10.14
C GLU A 55 21.90 -1.77 11.03
N SER A 56 22.23 -0.72 11.79
CA SER A 56 21.28 0.01 12.63
C SER A 56 20.24 0.81 11.85
N ALA A 57 20.41 1.02 10.53
CA ALA A 57 19.44 1.76 9.73
C ALA A 57 19.28 1.20 8.32
N PHE A 58 18.06 1.24 7.80
CA PHE A 58 17.75 0.84 6.43
C PHE A 58 16.67 1.72 5.80
N ILE A 59 16.67 1.78 4.47
CA ILE A 59 15.72 2.56 3.68
C ILE A 59 14.95 1.63 2.75
N LEU A 60 13.62 1.76 2.78
CA LEU A 60 12.74 1.20 1.78
C LEU A 60 12.48 2.22 0.67
N GLU A 61 12.70 1.83 -0.59
CA GLU A 61 12.67 2.72 -1.75
C GLU A 61 11.24 3.12 -2.15
N GLY A 62 10.91 4.42 -2.17
CA GLY A 62 9.55 4.91 -2.48
C GLY A 62 9.38 5.56 -3.86
N ARG A 63 10.47 5.87 -4.59
CA ARG A 63 10.38 6.62 -5.86
C ARG A 63 9.69 5.80 -6.95
N GLY A 64 9.80 4.47 -6.93
CA GLY A 64 9.00 3.61 -7.80
C GLY A 64 7.50 3.83 -7.62
N LEU A 65 7.02 3.82 -6.37
CA LEU A 65 5.62 4.07 -6.04
C LEU A 65 5.18 5.50 -6.38
N LYS A 66 6.05 6.49 -6.11
CA LYS A 66 5.83 7.90 -6.49
C LYS A 66 5.66 8.06 -8.00
N SER A 67 6.52 7.41 -8.78
CA SER A 67 6.51 7.46 -10.25
C SER A 67 5.24 6.82 -10.80
N TYR A 68 4.84 5.68 -10.24
CA TYR A 68 3.56 5.05 -10.54
C TYR A 68 2.37 5.97 -10.20
N ASN A 69 2.38 6.62 -9.04
CA ASN A 69 1.32 7.53 -8.63
C ASN A 69 1.22 8.75 -9.58
N ARG A 70 2.35 9.25 -10.08
CA ARG A 70 2.38 10.30 -11.12
C ARG A 70 1.75 9.82 -12.43
N TRP A 71 2.14 8.64 -12.92
CA TRP A 71 1.52 8.05 -14.11
C TRP A 71 0.00 7.87 -13.92
N TRP A 72 -0.42 7.37 -12.76
CA TRP A 72 -1.82 7.15 -12.46
C TRP A 72 -2.62 8.46 -12.43
N ASN A 73 -2.08 9.53 -11.83
CA ASN A 73 -2.71 10.85 -11.84
C ASN A 73 -2.89 11.38 -13.27
N LYS A 74 -1.90 11.18 -14.15
CA LYS A 74 -1.99 11.55 -15.57
C LYS A 74 -3.09 10.74 -16.28
N ALA A 75 -3.13 9.42 -16.07
CA ALA A 75 -4.15 8.55 -16.65
C ALA A 75 -5.56 8.92 -16.17
N LYS A 76 -5.72 9.24 -14.87
CA LYS A 76 -6.98 9.70 -14.29
C LYS A 76 -7.43 11.02 -14.91
N ALA A 77 -6.55 12.01 -15.01
CA ALA A 77 -6.87 13.32 -15.59
C ALA A 77 -7.34 13.20 -17.05
N ASN A 78 -6.67 12.37 -17.86
CA ASN A 78 -7.08 12.12 -19.24
C ASN A 78 -8.48 11.48 -19.32
N ASN A 79 -8.76 10.48 -18.48
CA ASN A 79 -10.08 9.84 -18.44
C ASN A 79 -11.17 10.80 -17.98
N GLN A 80 -10.90 11.61 -16.95
CA GLN A 80 -11.84 12.60 -16.43
C GLN A 80 -12.21 13.60 -17.53
N SER A 81 -11.23 14.11 -18.29
CA SER A 81 -11.50 15.03 -19.41
C SER A 81 -12.45 14.43 -20.46
N ILE A 82 -12.33 13.14 -20.77
CA ILE A 82 -13.24 12.45 -21.70
C ILE A 82 -14.64 12.31 -21.10
N ILE A 83 -14.73 11.99 -19.81
CA ILE A 83 -16.00 11.81 -19.09
C ILE A 83 -16.76 13.12 -18.98
N ASP A 84 -16.06 14.21 -18.69
CA ASP A 84 -16.61 15.56 -18.60
C ASP A 84 -17.23 15.98 -19.94
N LYS A 85 -16.54 15.73 -21.05
CA LYS A 85 -17.06 15.97 -22.41
C LYS A 85 -18.29 15.14 -22.74
N GLN A 86 -18.38 13.93 -22.20
CA GLN A 86 -19.50 13.02 -22.40
C GLN A 86 -20.62 13.22 -21.36
N GLN A 87 -20.46 14.18 -20.43
CA GLN A 87 -21.38 14.47 -19.33
C GLN A 87 -21.80 13.22 -18.53
N ARG A 88 -20.90 12.22 -18.46
CA ARG A 88 -21.19 10.97 -17.75
C ARG A 88 -21.00 11.17 -16.25
N LYS A 89 -22.01 10.80 -15.47
CA LYS A 89 -22.00 10.89 -13.99
C LYS A 89 -21.53 9.61 -13.28
N ARG A 90 -21.36 8.51 -14.02
CA ARG A 90 -21.04 7.18 -13.45
C ARG A 90 -19.63 6.75 -13.82
N ILE A 91 -18.96 6.11 -12.87
CA ILE A 91 -17.63 5.52 -13.06
C ILE A 91 -17.72 4.44 -14.16
N GLY A 92 -16.86 4.58 -15.16
CA GLY A 92 -16.77 3.61 -16.26
C GLY A 92 -15.85 2.43 -15.93
N ARG A 93 -15.97 1.33 -16.68
CA ARG A 93 -15.09 0.15 -16.55
C ARG A 93 -13.59 0.49 -16.57
N LYS A 94 -13.18 1.42 -17.42
CA LYS A 94 -11.77 1.87 -17.53
C LYS A 94 -11.28 2.51 -16.23
N GLU A 95 -12.11 3.34 -15.59
CA GLU A 95 -11.75 3.98 -14.31
C GLU A 95 -11.76 2.99 -13.16
N SER A 96 -12.76 2.11 -13.10
CA SER A 96 -12.78 1.02 -12.12
C SER A 96 -11.52 0.17 -12.20
N HIS A 97 -11.08 -0.18 -13.41
CA HIS A 97 -9.86 -0.95 -13.62
C HIS A 97 -8.60 -0.18 -13.21
N LEU A 98 -8.51 1.12 -13.53
CA LEU A 98 -7.39 1.97 -13.09
C LEU A 98 -7.33 2.12 -11.56
N LEU A 99 -8.49 2.24 -10.91
CA LEU A 99 -8.59 2.29 -9.44
C LEU A 99 -8.17 0.96 -8.82
N GLN A 100 -8.65 -0.16 -9.36
CA GLN A 100 -8.31 -1.50 -8.88
C GLN A 100 -6.81 -1.79 -9.05
N LYS A 101 -6.23 -1.43 -10.20
CA LYS A 101 -4.80 -1.58 -10.47
C LYS A 101 -3.96 -0.79 -9.48
N ARG A 102 -4.33 0.47 -9.21
CA ARG A 102 -3.64 1.30 -8.21
C ARG A 102 -3.73 0.71 -6.82
N ARG A 103 -4.92 0.31 -6.39
CA ARG A 103 -5.14 -0.32 -5.08
C ARG A 103 -4.27 -1.57 -4.93
N SER A 104 -4.20 -2.40 -5.96
CA SER A 104 -3.42 -3.66 -5.95
C SER A 104 -1.92 -3.40 -5.86
N ILE A 105 -1.39 -2.44 -6.64
CA ILE A 105 0.04 -2.10 -6.62
C ILE A 105 0.45 -1.52 -5.26
N ILE A 106 -0.31 -0.55 -4.73
CA ILE A 106 -0.03 0.05 -3.42
C ILE A 106 -0.08 -1.03 -2.34
N ARG A 107 -1.15 -1.83 -2.31
CA ARG A 107 -1.33 -2.90 -1.32
C ARG A 107 -0.20 -3.91 -1.34
N ASN A 108 0.18 -4.39 -2.52
CA ASN A 108 1.29 -5.35 -2.68
C ASN A 108 2.61 -4.77 -2.15
N TYR A 109 2.94 -3.54 -2.55
CA TYR A 109 4.15 -2.87 -2.09
C TYR A 109 4.15 -2.70 -0.56
N THR A 110 3.05 -2.22 0.03
CA THR A 110 2.93 -2.05 1.48
C THR A 110 3.12 -3.36 2.24
N PHE A 111 2.56 -4.47 1.76
CA PHE A 111 2.76 -5.77 2.41
C PHE A 111 4.21 -6.26 2.34
N GLN A 112 4.89 -6.07 1.21
CA GLN A 112 6.30 -6.42 1.08
C GLN A 112 7.16 -5.57 2.02
N ALA A 113 6.89 -4.27 2.09
CA ALA A 113 7.57 -3.35 3.00
C ALA A 113 7.39 -3.74 4.47
N VAL A 114 6.15 -3.97 4.91
CA VAL A 114 5.84 -4.39 6.29
C VAL A 114 6.49 -5.74 6.61
N ASN A 115 6.43 -6.70 5.69
CA ASN A 115 7.07 -8.00 5.88
C ASN A 115 8.59 -7.91 5.97
N TYR A 116 9.22 -6.99 5.21
CA TYR A 116 10.64 -6.72 5.34
C TYR A 116 10.98 -6.14 6.72
N ILE A 117 10.21 -5.12 7.16
CA ILE A 117 10.39 -4.47 8.46
C ILE A 117 10.25 -5.46 9.62
N ILE A 118 9.25 -6.35 9.58
CA ILE A 118 9.02 -7.35 10.64
C ILE A 118 10.16 -8.39 10.71
N LYS A 119 10.84 -8.64 9.59
CA LYS A 119 11.94 -9.62 9.50
C LYS A 119 13.31 -9.05 9.81
N HIS A 120 13.43 -7.71 9.89
CA HIS A 120 14.63 -7.02 10.32
C HIS A 120 14.68 -6.97 11.85
#